data_AF-A0A635R887-F1
#
_entry.id   AF-A0A635R887-F1
#
_cell.length_a   1.000
_cell.length_b   1.000
_cell.length_c   1.000
_cell.angle_alpha   90.00
_cell.angle_beta   90.00
_cell.angle_gamma   90.00
#
_symmetry.space_group_name_H-M   'P 1'
#
loop_
_entity.id
_entity.type
_entity.pdbx_description
1 polymer ?
#
loop_
_entity_poly.entity_id
_entity_poly.type
_entity_poly.pdbx_seq_one_letter_code
_entity_poly.pdbx_strand_id
1 'polypeptide(L)'
;MPMTIFIEFPWTTAEILKVVKRTAFLQYLDVADTVDYYVEQLVRLEVMRRKFQIDKRTVQELFLDIMKRYPIVELEKPNSYCLNHVIETELLASKSLWARLEEEVPFLPKSDFLLFHVGGGVWRMYTTGVIYGA
;
A
#
# COMPACT_ATOMS: atom_id res chain seq x y z
N MET A 1 -10.40 -26.32 2.73
CA MET A 1 -10.95 -25.76 1.48
C MET A 1 -10.34 -24.39 1.28
N PRO A 2 -9.96 -24.00 0.05
CA PRO A 2 -9.56 -22.62 -0.23
C PRO A 2 -10.69 -21.64 0.07
N MET A 3 -10.36 -20.49 0.64
CA MET A 3 -11.30 -19.42 0.99
C MET A 3 -10.92 -18.17 0.21
N THR A 4 -11.86 -17.66 -0.59
CA THR A 4 -11.68 -16.35 -1.23
C THR A 4 -12.23 -15.30 -0.29
N ILE A 5 -11.45 -14.26 -0.01
CA ILE A 5 -11.90 -13.17 0.84
C ILE A 5 -11.71 -11.86 0.09
N PHE A 6 -12.76 -11.06 0.15
CA PHE A 6 -12.80 -9.74 -0.46
C PHE A 6 -12.36 -8.70 0.57
N ILE A 7 -11.40 -7.87 0.21
CA ILE A 7 -10.87 -6.83 1.10
C ILE A 7 -10.71 -5.55 0.29
N GLU A 8 -11.32 -4.49 0.79
CA GLU A 8 -11.14 -3.18 0.19
C GLU A 8 -10.12 -2.39 1.02
N PHE A 9 -9.30 -1.60 0.35
CA PHE A 9 -8.36 -0.69 0.99
C PHE A 9 -8.67 0.78 0.63
N PRO A 10 -9.93 1.24 0.72
CA PRO A 10 -10.32 2.56 0.27
C PRO A 10 -9.65 3.67 1.08
N TRP A 11 -9.42 3.47 2.38
CA TRP A 11 -8.82 4.47 3.25
C TRP A 11 -7.31 4.53 3.05
N THR A 12 -6.62 3.38 2.93
CA THR A 12 -5.20 3.34 2.56
C THR A 12 -4.98 4.02 1.21
N THR A 13 -5.81 3.70 0.21
CA THR A 13 -5.76 4.33 -1.13
C THR A 13 -6.00 5.84 -1.03
N ALA A 14 -7.00 6.28 -0.26
CA ALA A 14 -7.31 7.69 -0.08
C ALA A 14 -6.19 8.47 0.61
N GLU A 15 -5.51 7.89 1.61
CA GLU A 15 -4.38 8.53 2.29
C GLU A 15 -3.17 8.70 1.34
N ILE A 16 -2.91 7.72 0.46
CA ILE A 16 -1.88 7.86 -0.58
C ILE A 16 -2.27 8.98 -1.54
N LEU A 17 -3.49 8.94 -2.09
CA LEU A 17 -3.97 9.93 -3.06
C LEU A 17 -4.03 11.35 -2.48
N LYS A 18 -4.29 11.49 -1.19
CA LYS A 18 -4.25 12.79 -0.50
C LYS A 18 -2.87 13.43 -0.57
N VAL A 19 -1.82 12.66 -0.32
CA VAL A 19 -0.43 13.13 -0.43
C VAL A 19 -0.09 13.44 -1.89
N VAL A 20 -0.41 12.53 -2.81
CA VAL A 20 -0.14 12.70 -4.24
C VAL A 20 -0.82 13.94 -4.81
N LYS A 21 -2.11 14.13 -4.51
CA LYS A 21 -2.90 15.27 -4.98
C LYS A 21 -2.37 16.59 -4.43
N ARG A 22 -1.97 16.62 -3.16
CA ARG A 22 -1.42 17.83 -2.53
C ARG A 22 -0.06 18.21 -3.12
N THR A 23 0.78 17.23 -3.42
CA THR A 23 2.18 17.46 -3.81
C THR A 23 2.34 17.63 -5.32
N ALA A 24 1.68 16.77 -6.11
CA ALA A 24 1.86 16.71 -7.57
C ALA A 24 0.61 17.09 -8.36
N PHE A 25 -0.52 17.39 -7.70
CA PHE A 25 -1.82 17.71 -8.33
C PHE A 25 -2.36 16.60 -9.24
N LEU A 26 -1.90 15.36 -9.05
CA LEU A 26 -2.37 14.19 -9.79
C LEU A 26 -3.59 13.56 -9.11
N GLN A 27 -4.49 13.02 -9.91
CA GLN A 27 -5.67 12.26 -9.48
C GLN A 27 -5.42 10.77 -9.67
N TYR A 28 -6.32 9.93 -9.12
CA TYR A 28 -6.18 8.47 -9.21
C TYR A 28 -5.98 7.98 -10.65
N LEU A 29 -6.76 8.48 -11.62
CA LEU A 29 -6.65 8.06 -13.01
C LEU A 29 -5.29 8.37 -13.65
N ASP A 30 -4.56 9.36 -13.13
CA ASP A 30 -3.24 9.72 -13.64
C ASP A 30 -2.13 8.76 -13.14
N VAL A 31 -2.36 8.09 -12.01
CA VAL A 31 -1.34 7.31 -11.28
C VAL A 31 -1.87 5.97 -10.78
N ALA A 32 -2.94 5.44 -11.41
CA ALA A 32 -3.70 4.30 -10.90
C ALA A 32 -2.79 3.09 -10.69
N ASP A 33 -2.02 2.72 -11.71
CA ASP A 33 -1.12 1.56 -11.67
C ASP A 33 -0.12 1.64 -10.51
N THR A 34 0.51 2.80 -10.30
CA THR A 34 1.51 2.97 -9.24
C THR A 34 0.88 3.01 -7.86
N VAL A 35 -0.26 3.71 -7.70
CA VAL A 35 -0.98 3.78 -6.41
C VAL A 35 -1.51 2.39 -6.02
N ASP A 36 -2.10 1.67 -6.97
CA ASP A 36 -2.59 0.32 -6.74
C ASP A 36 -1.41 -0.60 -6.37
N TYR A 37 -0.30 -0.52 -7.09
CA TYR A 37 0.90 -1.28 -6.75
C TYR A 37 1.42 -0.95 -5.33
N TYR A 38 1.41 0.31 -4.91
CA TYR A 38 1.79 0.70 -3.55
C TYR A 38 0.88 0.08 -2.50
N VAL A 39 -0.43 0.11 -2.72
CA VAL A 39 -1.41 -0.52 -1.82
C VAL A 39 -1.14 -2.02 -1.73
N GLU A 40 -0.90 -2.70 -2.86
CA GLU A 40 -0.56 -4.12 -2.86
C GLU A 40 0.67 -4.41 -2.00
N GLN A 41 1.74 -3.65 -2.20
CA GLN A 41 2.98 -3.87 -1.47
C GLN A 41 2.83 -3.55 0.01
N LEU A 42 2.10 -2.50 0.38
CA LEU A 42 1.81 -2.19 1.78
C LEU A 42 1.04 -3.32 2.47
N VAL A 43 0.04 -3.90 1.81
CA VAL A 43 -0.72 -5.03 2.35
C VAL A 43 0.18 -6.26 2.53
N ARG A 44 1.01 -6.57 1.54
CA ARG A 44 1.98 -7.69 1.63
C ARG A 44 2.96 -7.47 2.77
N LEU A 45 3.51 -6.26 2.88
CA LEU A 45 4.43 -5.90 3.95
C LEU A 45 3.76 -5.99 5.33
N GLU A 46 2.52 -5.52 5.47
CA GLU A 46 1.78 -5.59 6.73
C GLU A 46 1.47 -7.03 7.15
N VAL A 47 1.08 -7.89 6.19
CA VAL A 47 0.90 -9.32 6.45
C VAL A 47 2.22 -9.96 6.90
N MET A 48 3.33 -9.68 6.20
CA MET A 48 4.66 -10.16 6.61
C MET A 48 5.06 -9.63 7.99
N ARG A 49 4.79 -8.36 8.26
CA ARG A 49 5.08 -7.71 9.54
C ARG A 49 4.46 -8.45 10.70
N ARG A 50 3.15 -8.73 10.63
CA ARG A 50 2.46 -9.45 11.70
C ARG A 50 2.84 -10.92 11.76
N LYS A 51 2.99 -11.59 10.61
CA LYS A 51 3.32 -13.03 10.55
C LYS A 51 4.71 -13.35 11.11
N PHE A 52 5.69 -12.48 10.85
CA PHE A 52 7.09 -12.69 11.23
C PHE A 52 7.57 -11.73 12.32
N GLN A 53 6.67 -10.94 12.92
CA GLN A 53 6.98 -9.95 13.97
C GLN A 53 8.08 -8.97 13.55
N ILE A 54 8.07 -8.55 12.28
CA ILE A 54 9.00 -7.55 11.76
C ILE A 54 8.67 -6.20 12.40
N ASP A 55 9.67 -5.41 12.75
CA ASP A 55 9.46 -4.09 13.29
C ASP A 55 8.92 -3.12 12.21
N LYS A 56 8.17 -2.11 12.66
CA LYS A 56 7.52 -1.14 11.77
C LYS A 56 8.53 -0.33 10.95
N ARG A 57 9.73 -0.08 11.48
CA ARG A 57 10.76 0.70 10.80
C ARG A 57 11.33 -0.06 9.60
N THR A 58 11.61 -1.35 9.75
CA THR A 58 12.04 -2.21 8.64
C THR A 58 11.00 -2.22 7.52
N VAL A 59 9.71 -2.29 7.86
CA VAL A 59 8.62 -2.20 6.85
C VAL A 59 8.61 -0.85 6.12
N GLN A 60 8.82 0.24 6.86
CA GLN A 60 8.93 1.58 6.27
C GLN A 60 10.13 1.70 5.33
N GLU A 61 11.28 1.14 5.69
CA GLU A 61 12.49 1.12 4.85
C GLU A 61 12.25 0.30 3.57
N LEU A 62 11.61 -0.87 3.66
CA LEU A 62 11.23 -1.66 2.49
C LEU A 62 10.25 -0.92 1.57
N PHE A 63 9.27 -0.22 2.15
CA PHE A 63 8.32 0.56 1.37
C PHE A 63 8.99 1.76 0.69
N LEU A 64 9.96 2.42 1.34
CA LEU A 64 10.77 3.47 0.71
C LEU A 64 11.52 2.94 -0.53
N ASP A 65 12.13 1.76 -0.42
CA ASP A 65 12.83 1.14 -1.54
C ASP A 65 11.89 0.81 -2.71
N ILE A 66 10.65 0.41 -2.41
CA ILE A 66 9.61 0.23 -3.43
C ILE A 66 9.30 1.56 -4.11
N MET A 67 9.07 2.64 -3.35
CA MET A 67 8.73 3.95 -3.92
C MET A 67 9.83 4.50 -4.83
N LYS A 68 11.10 4.29 -4.46
CA LYS A 68 12.26 4.70 -5.28
C LYS A 68 12.35 3.94 -6.60
N ARG A 69 11.93 2.67 -6.63
CA ARG A 69 11.93 1.84 -7.85
C ARG A 69 10.75 2.14 -8.75
N TYR A 70 9.61 2.53 -8.17
CA TYR A 70 8.37 2.76 -8.87
C TYR A 70 7.81 4.14 -8.54
N PRO A 71 8.50 5.23 -8.95
CA PRO A 71 8.11 6.59 -8.59
C PRO A 71 6.72 6.95 -9.14
N ILE A 72 5.97 7.75 -8.37
CA ILE A 72 4.62 8.21 -8.77
C ILE A 72 4.71 9.23 -9.91
N VAL A 73 5.66 10.17 -9.82
CA VAL A 73 5.89 11.15 -10.86
C VAL A 73 6.99 10.62 -11.78
N GLU A 74 6.66 10.43 -13.05
CA GLU A 74 7.59 9.99 -14.08
C GLU A 74 8.87 10.85 -14.08
N LEU A 75 10.03 10.19 -14.18
CA LEU A 75 11.34 10.83 -14.02
C LEU A 75 11.61 11.92 -15.07
N GLU A 76 11.00 11.82 -16.24
CA GLU A 76 11.14 12.76 -17.35
C GLU A 76 10.43 14.10 -17.10
N LYS A 77 9.53 14.19 -16.11
CA LYS A 77 8.82 15.42 -15.79
C LYS A 77 9.71 16.40 -15.01
N PRO A 78 9.57 17.72 -15.23
CA PRO A 78 10.26 18.73 -14.43
C PRO A 78 9.97 18.55 -12.94
N ASN A 79 11.01 18.69 -12.10
CA ASN A 79 10.93 18.55 -10.64
C ASN A 79 10.49 17.16 -10.13
N SER A 80 10.48 16.13 -10.98
CA SER A 80 10.09 14.75 -10.61
C SER A 80 10.83 14.24 -9.36
N TYR A 81 12.14 14.48 -9.28
CA TYR A 81 12.95 14.12 -8.11
C TYR A 81 12.40 14.74 -6.81
N CYS A 82 12.20 16.07 -6.79
CA CYS A 82 11.74 16.78 -5.61
C CYS A 82 10.31 16.35 -5.22
N LEU A 83 9.43 16.18 -6.21
CA LEU A 83 8.05 15.77 -5.99
C LEU A 83 7.98 14.36 -5.39
N ASN A 84 8.71 13.39 -5.96
CA ASN A 84 8.76 12.03 -5.44
C ASN A 84 9.38 11.99 -4.04
N HIS A 85 10.45 12.75 -3.79
CA HIS A 85 11.07 12.81 -2.46
C HIS A 85 10.13 13.35 -1.38
N VAL A 86 9.32 14.37 -1.71
CA VAL A 86 8.28 14.88 -0.79
C VAL A 86 7.20 13.83 -0.56
N ILE A 87 6.71 13.16 -1.62
CA ILE A 87 5.72 12.08 -1.51
C ILE A 87 6.25 10.95 -0.60
N GLU A 88 7.48 10.48 -0.83
CA GLU A 88 8.14 9.45 -0.03
C GLU A 88 8.15 9.85 1.45
N THR A 89 8.64 11.05 1.74
CA THR A 89 8.77 11.56 3.11
C THR A 89 7.42 11.68 3.80
N GLU A 90 6.41 12.21 3.11
CA GLU A 90 5.07 12.40 3.68
C GLU A 90 4.33 11.08 3.89
N LEU A 91 4.44 10.11 2.98
CA LEU A 91 3.83 8.79 3.14
C LEU A 91 4.47 8.03 4.31
N LEU A 92 5.80 8.03 4.43
CA LEU A 92 6.49 7.38 5.55
C LEU A 92 6.11 8.00 6.90
N ALA A 93 6.00 9.33 6.96
CA ALA A 93 5.62 10.05 8.17
C ALA A 93 4.11 10.00 8.49
N SER A 94 3.26 9.54 7.56
CA SER A 94 1.80 9.59 7.70
C SER A 94 1.29 8.57 8.72
N LYS A 95 1.06 9.01 9.96
CA LYS A 95 0.43 8.18 11.00
C LYS A 95 -0.95 7.65 10.58
N SER A 96 -1.72 8.45 9.83
CA SER A 96 -3.05 8.07 9.33
C SER A 96 -2.96 6.90 8.36
N LEU A 97 -2.05 6.98 7.37
CA LEU A 97 -1.85 5.90 6.40
C LEU A 97 -1.57 4.57 7.08
N TRP A 98 -0.60 4.54 7.99
CA TRP A 98 -0.21 3.31 8.67
C TRP A 98 -1.32 2.77 9.58
N ALA A 99 -2.07 3.64 10.26
CA ALA A 99 -3.21 3.22 11.07
C ALA A 99 -4.33 2.62 10.20
N ARG A 100 -4.67 3.25 9.07
CA ARG A 100 -5.67 2.73 8.13
C ARG A 100 -5.27 1.39 7.53
N LEU A 101 -4.01 1.23 7.15
CA LEU A 101 -3.50 -0.05 6.68
C LEU A 101 -3.68 -1.15 7.75
N GLU A 102 -3.37 -0.83 9.02
CA GLU A 102 -3.54 -1.78 10.11
C GLU A 102 -5.02 -2.16 10.34
N GLU A 103 -5.93 -1.17 10.26
CA GLU A 103 -7.39 -1.36 10.36
C GLU A 103 -7.98 -2.17 9.19
N GLU A 104 -7.52 -1.91 7.97
CA GLU A 104 -8.02 -2.52 6.72
C GLU A 104 -7.41 -3.91 6.44
N VAL A 105 -6.45 -4.36 7.25
CA VAL A 105 -5.97 -5.76 7.28
C VAL A 105 -6.56 -6.47 8.51
N PRO A 106 -7.84 -6.89 8.47
CA PRO A 106 -8.54 -7.46 9.64
C PRO A 106 -8.17 -8.92 9.95
N PHE A 107 -7.50 -9.62 9.04
CA PHE A 107 -7.12 -11.02 9.23
C PHE A 107 -5.81 -11.34 8.53
N LEU A 108 -5.11 -12.36 9.04
CA LEU A 108 -3.87 -12.85 8.47
C LEU A 108 -4.09 -14.18 7.74
N PRO A 109 -3.54 -14.34 6.53
CA PRO A 109 -3.54 -15.62 5.85
C PRO A 109 -2.65 -16.62 6.60
N LYS A 110 -3.17 -17.84 6.82
CA LYS A 110 -2.42 -18.95 7.47
C LYS A 110 -1.29 -19.47 6.58
N SER A 111 -1.50 -19.44 5.28
CA SER A 111 -0.64 -19.97 4.21
C SER A 111 -0.34 -18.87 3.19
N ASP A 112 0.15 -19.25 2.01
CA ASP A 112 0.33 -18.32 0.90
C ASP A 112 -1.00 -17.69 0.47
N PHE A 113 -0.92 -16.46 -0.04
CA PHE A 113 -2.07 -15.72 -0.53
C PHE A 113 -1.77 -15.06 -1.87
N LEU A 114 -2.81 -14.92 -2.68
CA LEU A 114 -2.78 -14.18 -3.93
C LEU A 114 -3.61 -12.90 -3.76
N LEU A 115 -3.02 -11.75 -4.13
CA LEU A 115 -3.72 -10.48 -4.26
C LEU A 115 -3.95 -10.17 -5.73
N PHE A 116 -5.13 -9.69 -6.07
CA PHE A 116 -5.41 -9.14 -7.38
C PHE A 116 -6.35 -7.95 -7.30
N HIS A 117 -6.06 -6.93 -8.09
CA HIS A 117 -6.78 -5.66 -8.11
C HIS A 117 -8.05 -5.77 -8.97
N VAL A 118 -9.12 -5.11 -8.55
CA VAL A 118 -10.43 -5.11 -9.23
C VAL A 118 -10.80 -3.70 -9.74
N GLY A 119 -10.06 -2.66 -9.33
CA GLY A 119 -10.32 -1.26 -9.69
C GLY A 119 -10.61 -0.39 -8.47
N GLY A 120 -10.14 0.86 -8.47
CA GLY A 120 -10.57 1.89 -7.51
C GLY A 120 -10.19 1.63 -6.04
N GLY A 121 -9.05 0.98 -5.80
CA GLY A 121 -8.60 0.62 -4.44
C GLY A 121 -9.26 -0.63 -3.87
N VAL A 122 -10.00 -1.38 -4.70
CA VAL A 122 -10.63 -2.65 -4.33
C VAL A 122 -9.71 -3.82 -4.67
N TRP A 123 -9.44 -4.67 -3.68
CA TRP A 123 -8.56 -5.82 -3.81
C TRP A 123 -9.30 -7.13 -3.49
N ARG A 124 -8.81 -8.22 -4.08
CA ARG A 124 -9.26 -9.57 -3.75
C ARG A 124 -8.09 -10.36 -3.23
N MET A 125 -8.27 -11.00 -2.08
CA MET A 125 -7.28 -11.90 -1.50
C MET A 125 -7.79 -13.34 -1.53
N TYR A 126 -7.02 -14.23 -2.14
CA TYR A 126 -7.28 -15.67 -2.14
C TYR A 126 -6.30 -16.38 -1.22
N THR A 127 -6.78 -17.20 -0.28
CA THR A 127 -5.93 -17.91 0.68
C THR A 127 -6.51 -19.28 1.06
N THR A 128 -5.70 -20.20 1.60
CA THR A 128 -6.18 -21.52 2.05
C THR A 128 -6.54 -21.59 3.55
N GLY A 129 -6.53 -20.45 4.25
CA GLY A 129 -7.09 -20.29 5.59
C GLY A 129 -6.75 -18.93 6.22
N VAL A 130 -7.54 -18.50 7.21
CA VAL A 130 -7.32 -17.20 7.91
C VAL A 130 -7.26 -17.33 9.42
N ILE A 131 -6.57 -16.37 10.05
CA ILE A 131 -6.54 -16.13 11.50
C ILE A 131 -7.31 -14.83 11.76
N TYR A 132 -8.36 -14.91 12.57
CA TYR A 132 -9.15 -13.75 13.01
C TYR A 132 -8.55 -13.17 14.30
N GLY A 133 -8.44 -11.85 14.39
CA GLY A 133 -8.05 -11.15 15.62
C GLY A 133 -6.56 -11.14 15.94
N ALA A 134 -5.70 -10.86 14.94
CA ALA A 134 -4.25 -10.72 15.10
C ALA A 134 -3.82 -9.25 15.27
#